data_AF-A0A0K2UE13-F1
#
_entry.id   AF-A0A0K2UE13-F1
#
_cell.length_a   1.000
_cell.length_b   1.000
_cell.length_c   1.000
_cell.angle_alpha   90.00
_cell.angle_beta   90.00
_cell.angle_gamma   90.00
#
_symmetry.space_group_name_H-M   'P 1'
#
loop_
_entity.id
_entity.type
_entity.pdbx_description
1 polymer ?
#
loop_
_entity_poly.entity_id
_entity_poly.type
_entity_poly.pdbx_seq_one_letter_code
_entity_poly.pdbx_strand_id
1 'polypeptide(L)'
;MPYVLVRESYVQGSCTVDGLPLNEFRVLAEKSTSIPEYRDEKNRRVEFSTPTFNVLNALEQMGYKVVTSGAFVTGHNKFDQREFVWTLHRSSNEMECQ
;
A
#
# COMPACT_ATOMS: atom_id res chain seq x y z
N MET A 1 -9.79 -8.21 6.10
CA MET A 1 -8.60 -8.05 6.94
C MET A 1 -8.44 -6.56 7.14
N PRO A 2 -8.42 -6.05 8.37
CA PRO A 2 -8.45 -4.61 8.59
C PRO A 2 -7.09 -3.94 8.40
N TYR A 3 -6.03 -4.72 8.12
CA TYR A 3 -4.68 -4.24 7.91
C TYR A 3 -4.26 -4.31 6.45
N VAL A 4 -3.58 -3.25 6.00
CA VAL A 4 -2.96 -3.13 4.68
C VAL A 4 -1.49 -2.80 4.88
N LEU A 5 -0.62 -3.39 4.07
CA LEU A 5 0.80 -3.06 4.03
C LEU A 5 1.10 -2.31 2.74
N VAL A 6 1.78 -1.19 2.85
CA VAL A 6 2.32 -0.44 1.71
C VAL A 6 3.84 -0.52 1.78
N ARG A 7 4.50 -0.89 0.69
CA ARG A 7 5.95 -0.96 0.59
C ARG A 7 6.44 -0.07 -0.54
N GLU A 8 7.48 0.71 -0.28
CA GLU A 8 8.19 1.50 -1.28
C GLU A 8 9.58 0.92 -1.49
N SER A 9 9.89 0.54 -2.73
CA SER A 9 11.22 0.11 -3.13
C SER A 9 12.09 1.34 -3.41
N TYR A 10 13.19 1.51 -2.67
CA TYR A 10 14.13 2.61 -2.94
C TYR A 10 14.78 2.51 -4.33
N VAL A 11 14.91 1.29 -4.86
CA VAL A 11 15.64 1.03 -6.10
C VAL A 11 14.74 1.21 -7.31
N GLN A 12 13.49 0.76 -7.21
CA GLN A 12 12.53 0.78 -8.32
C GLN A 12 11.62 2.00 -8.29
N GLY A 13 11.47 2.65 -7.12
CA GLY A 13 10.51 3.73 -6.93
C GLY A 13 9.05 3.28 -7.07
N SER A 14 8.80 1.96 -7.10
CA SER A 14 7.46 1.39 -7.14
C SER A 14 6.91 1.17 -5.75
N CYS A 15 5.58 1.22 -5.66
CA CYS A 15 4.82 1.09 -4.44
C CYS A 15 3.94 -0.17 -4.52
N THR A 16 4.15 -1.11 -3.60
CA THR A 16 3.35 -2.33 -3.50
C THR A 16 2.35 -2.24 -2.36
N VAL A 17 1.11 -2.66 -2.59
CA VAL A 17 0.05 -2.71 -1.57
C VAL A 17 -0.40 -4.15 -1.39
N ASP A 18 -0.32 -4.67 -0.17
CA ASP A 18 -0.75 -6.01 0.21
C ASP A 18 -1.94 -5.99 1.19
N GLY A 19 -2.82 -6.97 1.05
CA GLY A 19 -3.89 -7.24 2.01
C GLY A 19 -5.18 -6.46 1.76
N LEU A 20 -5.19 -5.57 0.75
CA LEU A 20 -6.39 -4.85 0.36
C LEU A 20 -7.46 -5.83 -0.21
N PRO A 21 -8.74 -5.68 0.17
CA PRO A 21 -9.84 -6.43 -0.43
C PRO A 21 -9.91 -6.27 -1.96
N LEU A 22 -10.27 -7.34 -2.67
CA LEU A 22 -10.29 -7.35 -4.15
C LEU A 22 -11.22 -6.29 -4.75
N ASN A 23 -12.33 -6.00 -4.08
CA ASN A 23 -13.32 -4.99 -4.45
C ASN A 23 -12.83 -3.55 -4.23
N GLU A 24 -11.79 -3.36 -3.40
CA GLU A 24 -11.25 -2.05 -3.08
C GLU A 24 -10.08 -1.65 -3.98
N PHE A 25 -9.49 -2.57 -4.75
CA PHE A 25 -8.40 -2.25 -5.68
C PHE A 25 -8.77 -1.21 -6.72
N ARG A 26 -10.00 -1.28 -7.27
CA ARG A 26 -10.48 -0.30 -8.24
C ARG A 26 -10.61 1.08 -7.62
N VAL A 27 -11.16 1.15 -6.41
CA VAL A 27 -11.33 2.40 -5.66
C VAL A 27 -9.97 3.03 -5.34
N LEU A 28 -8.99 2.20 -4.96
CA LEU A 28 -7.63 2.65 -4.72
C LEU A 28 -7.00 3.24 -5.98
N ALA A 29 -7.10 2.56 -7.12
CA ALA A 29 -6.55 3.05 -8.40
C ALA A 29 -7.20 4.36 -8.85
N GLU A 30 -8.52 4.50 -8.68
CA GLU A 30 -9.26 5.73 -8.98
C GLU A 30 -8.80 6.88 -8.07
N LYS A 31 -8.64 6.64 -6.76
CA LYS A 31 -8.23 7.67 -5.78
C LYS A 31 -6.74 8.00 -5.84
N SER A 32 -5.87 7.06 -6.18
CA SER A 32 -4.43 7.28 -6.35
C SER A 32 -4.09 7.93 -7.69
N THR A 33 -5.09 8.11 -8.57
CA THR A 33 -4.93 8.62 -9.94
C THR A 33 -3.92 7.82 -10.77
N SER A 34 -3.76 6.53 -10.44
CA SER A 34 -2.72 5.67 -11.00
C SER A 34 -3.29 4.28 -11.32
N ILE A 35 -2.92 3.79 -12.50
CA ILE A 35 -3.26 2.44 -12.94
C ILE A 35 -2.21 1.47 -12.35
N PRO A 36 -2.61 0.42 -11.64
CA PRO A 36 -1.66 -0.58 -11.15
C PRO A 36 -1.03 -1.33 -12.32
N GLU A 37 0.30 -1.47 -12.29
CA GLU A 37 1.08 -2.15 -13.33
C GLU A 37 1.04 -3.67 -13.16
N TYR A 38 0.86 -4.12 -11.91
CA TYR A 38 0.78 -5.53 -11.57
C TYR A 38 -0.34 -5.77 -10.55
N ARG A 39 -1.05 -6.88 -10.73
CA ARG A 39 -2.12 -7.33 -9.83
C ARG A 39 -2.02 -8.84 -9.63
N ASP A 40 -1.82 -9.24 -8.39
CA ASP A 40 -1.84 -10.62 -7.94
C ASP A 40 -3.01 -10.80 -6.97
N GLU A 41 -4.14 -11.27 -7.51
CA GLU A 41 -5.36 -11.48 -6.73
C GLU A 41 -5.21 -12.62 -5.72
N LYS A 42 -4.38 -13.63 -6.01
CA LYS A 42 -4.14 -14.76 -5.12
C LYS A 42 -3.46 -14.30 -3.84
N ASN A 43 -2.49 -13.39 -3.96
CA ASN A 43 -1.75 -12.82 -2.84
C ASN A 43 -2.32 -11.48 -2.35
N ARG A 44 -3.41 -10.99 -2.95
CA ARG A 44 -4.01 -9.67 -2.66
C ARG A 44 -2.99 -8.54 -2.71
N ARG A 45 -2.19 -8.55 -3.77
CA ARG A 45 -1.10 -7.61 -4.00
C ARG A 45 -1.36 -6.80 -5.27
N VAL A 46 -1.10 -5.51 -5.21
CA VAL A 46 -1.06 -4.62 -6.38
C VAL A 46 0.20 -3.76 -6.33
N GLU A 47 0.73 -3.42 -7.50
CA GLU A 47 1.91 -2.56 -7.62
C GLU A 47 1.57 -1.33 -8.46
N PHE A 48 2.04 -0.17 -8.00
CA PHE A 48 1.87 1.12 -8.65
C PHE A 48 3.23 1.76 -8.90
N SER A 49 3.42 2.28 -10.11
CA SER A 49 4.55 3.16 -10.44
C SER A 49 4.17 4.62 -10.20
N THR A 50 3.87 4.94 -8.95
CA THR A 50 3.53 6.29 -8.49
C THR A 50 4.19 6.56 -7.15
N PRO A 51 4.50 7.82 -6.80
CA PRO A 51 5.02 8.13 -5.49
C PRO A 51 4.12 7.60 -4.37
N THR A 52 4.73 7.00 -3.35
CA THR A 52 3.99 6.29 -2.29
C THR A 52 2.99 7.17 -1.55
N PHE A 53 3.25 8.47 -1.44
CA PHE A 53 2.29 9.41 -0.84
C PHE A 53 0.94 9.47 -1.58
N ASN A 54 0.89 9.24 -2.90
CA ASN A 54 -0.39 9.18 -3.63
C ASN A 54 -1.23 7.98 -3.18
N VAL A 55 -0.59 6.83 -2.96
CA VAL A 55 -1.24 5.62 -2.48
C VAL A 55 -1.67 5.78 -1.02
N LEU A 56 -0.81 6.36 -0.17
CA LEU A 56 -1.14 6.62 1.23
C LEU A 56 -2.33 7.59 1.38
N ASN A 57 -2.34 8.69 0.62
CA ASN A 57 -3.46 9.64 0.61
C ASN A 57 -4.76 8.99 0.11
N ALA A 58 -4.68 8.13 -0.90
CA ALA A 58 -5.84 7.40 -1.41
C ALA A 58 -6.40 6.42 -0.35
N LEU A 59 -5.51 5.71 0.35
CA LEU A 59 -5.88 4.81 1.45
C LEU A 59 -6.50 5.56 2.63
N GLU A 60 -6.00 6.74 2.97
CA GLU A 60 -6.59 7.62 3.98
C GLU A 60 -8.04 7.99 3.61
N GLN A 61 -8.29 8.38 2.37
CA GLN A 61 -9.65 8.66 1.87
C GLN A 61 -10.56 7.42 1.87
N MET A 62 -10.00 6.21 1.93
CA MET A 62 -10.73 4.95 2.06
C MET A 62 -10.92 4.54 3.54
N GLY A 63 -10.44 5.35 4.49
CA GLY A 63 -10.56 5.10 5.93
C GLY A 63 -9.40 4.31 6.54
N TYR A 64 -8.32 4.07 5.80
CA TYR A 64 -7.13 3.41 6.34
C TYR A 64 -6.19 4.44 6.98
N LYS A 65 -5.80 4.22 8.22
CA LYS A 65 -4.88 5.08 8.96
C LYS A 65 -3.55 4.38 9.17
N VAL A 66 -2.44 5.09 8.96
CA VAL A 66 -1.10 4.57 9.28
C VAL A 66 -1.02 4.31 10.79
N VAL A 67 -0.72 3.07 11.16
CA VAL A 67 -0.50 2.68 12.56
C VAL A 67 0.98 2.55 12.90
N THR A 68 1.80 2.14 11.93
CA THR A 68 3.26 2.06 12.06
C THR A 68 3.93 2.36 10.73
N SER A 69 5.15 2.88 10.79
CA SER A 69 6.04 3.00 9.65
C SER A 69 7.45 2.54 10.04
N GLY A 70 8.20 2.05 9.06
CA GLY A 70 9.56 1.60 9.29
C GLY A 70 10.35 1.48 7.99
N ALA A 71 11.65 1.67 8.09
CA ALA A 71 12.57 1.28 7.03
C ALA A 71 13.17 -0.07 7.42
N PHE A 72 13.31 -0.96 6.45
CA PHE A 72 14.12 -2.15 6.64
C PHE A 72 15.03 -2.35 5.43
N VAL A 73 16.18 -2.94 5.71
CA VAL A 73 17.16 -3.31 4.71
C VAL A 73 17.23 -4.82 4.72
N THR A 74 16.80 -5.47 3.64
CA THR A 74 17.04 -6.89 3.46
C THR A 74 18.31 -7.07 2.66
N GLY A 75 19.38 -7.51 3.34
CA GLY A 75 20.69 -7.75 2.73
C GLY A 75 21.82 -7.67 3.75
N HIS A 76 22.90 -8.42 3.51
CA HIS A 76 24.16 -8.29 4.26
C HIS A 76 25.31 -7.75 3.38
N ASN A 77 25.07 -7.49 2.07
CA ASN A 77 26.08 -7.10 1.08
C ASN A 77 25.40 -6.58 -0.21
N LYS A 78 25.97 -5.51 -0.82
CA LYS A 78 25.84 -4.90 -2.19
C LYS A 78 24.50 -4.88 -2.96
N PHE A 79 23.51 -5.71 -2.61
CA PHE A 79 22.15 -5.77 -3.16
C PHE A 79 21.13 -5.55 -2.06
N ASP A 80 21.44 -4.60 -1.16
CA ASP A 80 20.58 -4.23 -0.06
C ASP A 80 19.27 -3.68 -0.63
N GLN A 81 18.20 -4.48 -0.57
CA GLN A 81 16.86 -3.99 -0.85
C GLN A 81 16.45 -3.16 0.35
N ARG A 82 16.54 -1.85 0.19
CA ARG A 82 16.02 -0.89 1.17
C ARG A 82 14.58 -0.63 0.81
N GLU A 83 13.70 -0.91 1.77
CA GLU A 83 12.27 -0.68 1.62
C GLU A 83 11.77 0.17 2.78
N PHE A 84 10.84 1.07 2.49
CA PHE A 84 9.97 1.64 3.51
C PHE A 84 8.66 0.88 3.54
N VAL A 85 8.15 0.64 4.74
CA VAL A 85 6.87 -0.02 4.97
C VAL A 85 5.99 0.88 5.80
N TRP A 86 4.73 0.96 5.41
CA TRP A 86 3.64 1.49 6.21
C TRP A 86 2.65 0.38 6.47
N THR A 87 2.31 0.20 7.74
CA THR A 87 1.16 -0.62 8.13
C THR A 87 -0.01 0.31 8.35
N LEU A 88 -1.11 0.08 7.65
CA LEU A 88 -2.34 0.84 7.80
C LEU A 88 -3.44 -0.05 8.35
N HIS A 89 -4.35 0.55 9.11
CA HIS A 89 -5.51 -0.11 9.69
C HIS A 89 -6.79 0.68 9.43
N ARG A 90 -7.88 0.01 9.08
CA ARG A 90 -9.22 0.60 8.97
C ARG A 90 -10.10 0.08 10.10
N SER A 91 -10.54 0.97 10.98
CA SER A 91 -11.44 0.62 12.09
C SER A 91 -12.87 0.44 11.59
N SER A 92 -13.55 -0.61 12.06
CA SER A 92 -14.93 -0.94 11.67
C SER A 92 -15.94 0.15 12.03
N ASN A 93 -15.66 0.97 13.05
CA ASN A 93 -16.58 2.01 13.53
C ASN A 93 -16.69 3.24 12.59
N GLU A 94 -15.81 3.39 11.61
CA GLU A 94 -15.87 4.51 10.65
C GLU A 94 -16.76 4.21 9.44
N MET A 95 -17.31 3.00 9.33
CA MET A 95 -18.16 2.58 8.21
C MET A 95 -19.64 2.96 8.35
N GLU A 96 -20.09 3.36 9.54
CA GLU A 96 -21.52 3.61 9.83
C GLU A 96 -21.95 5.07 9.60
N CYS A 97 -21.09 5.95 9.07
CA CYS A 97 -21.37 7.39 8.92
C CYS A 97 -21.07 7.94 7.52
N GLN A 98 -21.31 7.17 6.46
CA GLN A 98 -21.36 7.66 5.07
C GLN A 98 -22.56 7.11 4.32
#